data_AF-A0A183F5F6-F1
#
_entry.id   AF-A0A183F5F6-F1
#
_cell.length_a   1.000
_cell.length_b   1.000
_cell.length_c   1.000
_cell.angle_alpha   90.00
_cell.angle_beta   90.00
_cell.angle_gamma   90.00
#
_symmetry.space_group_name_H-M   'P 1'
#
loop_
_entity.id
_entity.type
_entity.pdbx_description
1 polymer ?
#
loop_
_entity_poly.entity_id
_entity_poly.type
_entity_poly.pdbx_seq_one_letter_code
_entity_poly.pdbx_strand_id
1 'polypeptide(L)'
;MSEGDSFVDKLAGTLTRKKKQGPENPEAPEEDEALEIEIEGRESIDACLIPAMAKNLMLDEGEMRRYLTKEANEDHKFRELISLLIYWINDELADLRIVVRNLQEDLYDGQVLQMLIEKLAGIRVSLFAGLLLWGLEWLKIRGAIEVPEVTQSEEGQKKKLDLVVQTVNRIVSPTEQPKWDAELIHSKDIVAIIQILIAMVLHFRAPIRLPEHVSVKMLVASKHQGHSRSEFITEQLTTTQGELGLKGERDAFDTLFDYGPDKLAHVKTSLLAFSNKHLNKINLEVR
;
A
#
# COMPACT_ATOMS: atom_id res chain seq x y z
N MET A 1 -67.65 67.91 -16.73
CA MET A 1 -66.26 68.33 -16.42
C MET A 1 -66.01 67.81 -15.03
N SER A 2 -65.24 66.76 -14.79
CA SER A 2 -63.89 66.39 -15.22
C SER A 2 -63.76 64.89 -14.90
N GLU A 3 -63.30 64.05 -15.82
CA GLU A 3 -61.96 63.40 -15.79
C GLU A 3 -61.55 62.90 -14.38
N GLY A 4 -61.12 61.67 -14.18
CA GLY A 4 -60.68 60.66 -15.12
C GLY A 4 -60.29 59.37 -14.40
N ASP A 5 -59.99 58.38 -15.22
CA ASP A 5 -59.45 57.07 -14.88
C ASP A 5 -58.29 57.12 -13.88
N SER A 6 -58.22 56.13 -12.99
CA SER A 6 -56.98 55.36 -12.82
C SER A 6 -57.25 54.05 -12.08
N PHE A 7 -57.56 53.04 -12.88
CA PHE A 7 -57.69 51.61 -12.54
C PHE A 7 -56.34 50.96 -12.15
N VAL A 8 -55.43 51.69 -11.51
CA VAL A 8 -54.03 51.27 -11.25
C VAL A 8 -53.54 51.42 -9.79
N ASP A 9 -54.38 51.89 -8.85
CA ASP A 9 -54.00 51.93 -7.41
C ASP A 9 -54.19 50.58 -6.67
N LYS A 10 -54.40 49.48 -7.39
CA LYS A 10 -54.68 48.16 -6.82
C LYS A 10 -53.48 47.20 -6.77
N LEU A 11 -52.25 47.65 -7.01
CA LEU A 11 -51.09 46.73 -7.10
C LEU A 11 -49.75 47.23 -6.51
N ALA A 12 -49.74 48.29 -5.70
CA ALA A 12 -48.50 48.71 -5.01
C ALA A 12 -48.81 49.19 -3.58
N GLY A 13 -48.56 48.33 -2.59
CA GLY A 13 -48.84 48.65 -1.19
C GLY A 13 -48.56 47.50 -0.22
N THR A 14 -47.29 47.12 -0.12
CA THR A 14 -46.57 46.75 1.11
C THR A 14 -47.41 46.19 2.28
N LEU A 15 -47.65 44.87 2.30
CA LEU A 15 -48.08 44.16 3.51
C LEU A 15 -46.89 43.99 4.47
N THR A 16 -46.73 44.95 5.37
CA THR A 16 -45.98 44.80 6.63
C THR A 16 -46.56 43.65 7.45
N ARG A 17 -45.86 42.52 7.51
CA ARG A 17 -46.14 41.44 8.46
C ARG A 17 -45.49 41.75 9.82
N LYS A 18 -46.33 41.97 10.83
CA LYS A 18 -45.95 42.14 12.25
C LYS A 18 -45.07 40.97 12.75
N LYS A 19 -43.89 41.31 13.27
CA LYS A 19 -43.02 40.45 14.09
C LYS A 19 -43.72 40.19 15.44
N LYS A 20 -44.09 38.94 15.71
CA LYS A 20 -44.55 38.49 17.03
C LYS A 20 -43.33 37.92 17.77
N GLN A 21 -42.95 38.56 18.87
CA GLN A 21 -41.88 38.11 19.77
C GLN A 21 -42.24 36.74 20.38
N GLY A 22 -41.31 35.82 20.28
CA GLY A 22 -41.22 34.52 20.95
C GLY A 22 -39.74 34.27 21.28
N PRO A 23 -39.42 33.47 22.30
CA PRO A 23 -38.20 33.60 23.09
C PRO A 23 -36.94 33.34 22.27
N GLU A 24 -35.92 34.15 22.55
CA GLU A 24 -34.57 34.08 22.00
C GLU A 24 -34.01 32.66 22.12
N ASN A 25 -33.89 31.99 20.98
CA ASN A 25 -32.98 30.87 20.81
C ASN A 25 -31.83 31.44 19.95
N PRO A 26 -30.56 31.33 20.36
CA PRO A 26 -29.47 31.93 19.60
C PRO A 26 -29.46 31.30 18.21
N GLU A 27 -29.60 32.15 17.18
CA GLU A 27 -29.42 31.79 15.78
C GLU A 27 -28.03 31.12 15.67
N ALA A 28 -28.01 29.85 15.30
CA ALA A 28 -26.77 29.17 14.95
C ALA A 28 -26.13 29.96 13.79
N PRO A 29 -24.81 30.21 13.82
CA PRO A 29 -24.18 31.06 12.83
C PRO A 29 -24.44 30.50 11.43
N GLU A 30 -24.92 31.33 10.50
CA GLU A 30 -25.16 30.95 9.09
C GLU A 30 -23.91 30.35 8.41
N GLU A 31 -22.72 30.59 8.98
CA GLU A 31 -21.46 29.95 8.61
C GLU A 31 -21.47 28.42 8.84
N ASP A 32 -22.15 27.93 9.88
CA ASP A 32 -22.27 26.50 10.21
C ASP A 32 -23.19 25.78 9.21
N GLU A 33 -24.31 26.40 8.82
CA GLU A 33 -25.19 25.86 7.76
C GLU A 33 -24.50 25.85 6.40
N ALA A 34 -23.72 26.90 6.08
CA ALA A 34 -22.95 26.94 4.82
C ALA A 34 -21.85 25.86 4.79
N LEU A 35 -21.17 25.64 5.91
CA LEU A 35 -20.20 24.55 6.09
C LEU A 35 -20.87 23.18 5.99
N GLU A 36 -22.05 23.02 6.59
CA GLU A 36 -22.81 21.77 6.54
C GLU A 36 -23.26 21.44 5.11
N ILE A 37 -23.71 22.44 4.35
CA ILE A 37 -24.05 22.30 2.92
C ILE A 37 -22.81 22.05 2.06
N GLU A 38 -21.66 22.64 2.38
CA GLU A 38 -20.41 22.39 1.67
C GLU A 38 -19.88 20.97 1.93
N ILE A 39 -20.00 20.50 3.17
CA ILE A 39 -19.68 19.13 3.57
C ILE A 39 -20.66 18.15 2.88
N GLU A 40 -21.96 18.39 2.93
CA GLU A 40 -22.99 17.57 2.28
C GLU A 40 -22.80 17.55 0.75
N GLY A 41 -22.47 18.69 0.16
CA GLY A 41 -22.16 18.83 -1.27
C GLY A 41 -20.90 18.05 -1.65
N ARG A 42 -19.84 18.14 -0.84
CA ARG A 42 -18.61 17.37 -1.01
C ARG A 42 -18.86 15.86 -0.86
N GLU A 43 -19.60 15.45 0.16
CA GLU A 43 -20.00 14.06 0.38
C GLU A 43 -20.88 13.53 -0.74
N SER A 44 -21.79 14.34 -1.30
CA SER A 44 -22.64 13.98 -2.44
C SER A 44 -21.87 13.83 -3.75
N ILE A 45 -20.88 14.70 -3.98
CA ILE A 45 -19.97 14.63 -5.14
C ILE A 45 -19.05 13.42 -4.99
N ASP A 46 -18.47 13.20 -3.80
CA ASP A 46 -17.66 12.02 -3.50
C ASP A 46 -18.49 10.73 -3.64
N ALA A 47 -19.77 10.74 -3.23
CA ALA A 47 -20.72 9.65 -3.42
C ALA A 47 -21.05 9.33 -4.89
N CYS A 48 -20.95 10.34 -5.77
CA CYS A 48 -21.03 10.14 -7.23
C CYS A 48 -19.71 9.62 -7.83
N LEU A 49 -18.57 9.93 -7.21
CA LEU A 49 -17.25 9.46 -7.60
C LEU A 49 -16.92 8.07 -7.06
N ILE A 50 -17.71 7.54 -6.11
CA ILE A 50 -17.66 6.14 -5.69
C ILE A 50 -17.76 5.27 -6.96
N PRO A 51 -16.71 4.50 -7.33
CA PRO A 51 -16.79 3.58 -8.45
C PRO A 51 -18.00 2.67 -8.27
N ALA A 52 -18.76 2.39 -9.33
CA ALA A 52 -19.98 1.58 -9.24
C ALA A 52 -19.78 0.23 -8.50
N MET A 53 -18.54 -0.28 -8.46
CA MET A 53 -18.15 -1.39 -7.58
C MET A 53 -18.46 -1.13 -6.10
N ALA A 54 -18.04 -0.02 -5.51
CA ALA A 54 -18.19 0.28 -4.08
C ALA A 54 -19.63 0.60 -3.68
N LYS A 55 -20.45 1.11 -4.62
CA LYS A 55 -21.90 1.29 -4.41
C LYS A 55 -22.68 -0.04 -4.32
N ASN A 56 -22.10 -1.13 -4.86
CA ASN A 56 -22.67 -2.48 -4.85
C ASN A 56 -22.04 -3.40 -3.78
N LEU A 57 -21.07 -2.91 -3.01
CA LEU A 57 -20.38 -3.72 -2.02
C LEU A 57 -21.16 -3.73 -0.70
N MET A 58 -21.84 -4.87 -0.46
CA MET A 58 -22.30 -5.22 0.87
C MET A 58 -21.07 -5.35 1.78
N LEU A 59 -20.78 -4.29 2.52
CA LEU A 59 -19.85 -4.32 3.64
C LEU A 59 -20.60 -4.82 4.88
N ASP A 60 -19.96 -5.70 5.63
CA ASP A 60 -20.43 -6.10 6.95
C ASP A 60 -20.16 -4.97 7.97
N GLU A 61 -20.85 -5.03 9.12
CA GLU A 61 -20.68 -4.00 10.14
C GLU A 61 -19.27 -4.09 10.76
N GLY A 62 -18.55 -2.97 10.73
CA GLY A 62 -17.15 -2.91 11.15
C GLY A 62 -16.15 -3.24 10.05
N GLU A 63 -16.61 -3.62 8.85
CA GLU A 63 -15.71 -3.97 7.75
C GLU A 63 -15.15 -2.73 7.04
N MET A 64 -13.86 -2.79 6.69
CA MET A 64 -13.13 -1.80 5.91
C MET A 64 -12.50 -2.49 4.69
N ARG A 65 -12.67 -1.93 3.50
CA ARG A 65 -12.04 -2.42 2.27
C ARG A 65 -11.42 -1.27 1.48
N ARG A 66 -10.22 -1.51 0.94
CA ARG A 66 -9.50 -0.54 0.10
C ARG A 66 -9.52 -1.01 -1.35
N TYR A 67 -9.92 -0.12 -2.25
CA TYR A 67 -10.02 -0.40 -3.68
C TYR A 67 -9.09 0.53 -4.44
N LEU A 68 -8.16 -0.03 -5.21
CA LEU A 68 -7.37 0.79 -6.13
C LEU A 68 -8.29 1.48 -7.15
N THR A 69 -8.00 2.74 -7.40
CA THR A 69 -8.60 3.47 -8.52
C THR A 69 -8.12 2.89 -9.84
N LYS A 70 -8.91 3.05 -10.90
CA LYS A 70 -8.54 2.56 -12.24
C LYS A 70 -7.25 3.23 -12.72
N GLU A 71 -7.11 4.52 -12.42
CA GLU A 71 -5.95 5.33 -12.76
C GLU A 71 -4.69 4.78 -12.08
N ALA A 72 -4.75 4.47 -10.78
CA ALA A 72 -3.63 3.87 -10.06
C ALA A 72 -3.26 2.48 -10.61
N ASN A 73 -4.25 1.69 -11.04
CA ASN A 73 -4.02 0.38 -11.65
C ASN A 73 -3.43 0.46 -13.07
N GLU A 74 -3.58 1.60 -13.75
CA GLU A 74 -3.00 1.87 -15.07
C GLU A 74 -1.66 2.60 -15.01
N ASP A 75 -1.24 3.06 -13.82
CA ASP A 75 0.06 3.71 -13.61
C ASP A 75 1.22 2.74 -13.95
N HIS A 76 2.10 3.20 -14.85
CA HIS A 76 3.26 2.44 -15.30
C HIS A 76 4.24 2.13 -14.17
N LYS A 77 4.51 3.08 -13.26
CA LYS A 77 5.43 2.87 -12.15
C LYS A 77 4.88 1.88 -11.14
N PHE A 78 3.57 1.90 -10.91
CA PHE A 78 2.92 0.93 -10.03
C PHE A 78 2.99 -0.49 -10.60
N ARG A 79 2.76 -0.65 -11.92
CA ARG A 79 2.90 -1.94 -12.61
C ARG A 79 4.34 -2.45 -12.64
N GLU A 80 5.30 -1.54 -12.83
CA GLU A 80 6.73 -1.84 -12.74
C GLU A 80 7.09 -2.35 -11.35
N LEU A 81 6.62 -1.66 -10.29
CA LEU A 81 6.82 -2.09 -8.90
C LEU A 81 6.29 -3.51 -8.66
N ILE A 82 5.06 -3.81 -9.10
CA ILE A 82 4.49 -5.16 -8.99
C ILE A 82 5.36 -6.18 -9.71
N SER A 83 5.79 -5.87 -10.93
CA SER A 83 6.60 -6.78 -11.76
C SER A 83 7.95 -7.08 -11.12
N LEU A 84 8.60 -6.06 -10.53
CA LEU A 84 9.87 -6.20 -9.82
C LEU A 84 9.73 -7.03 -8.54
N LEU A 85 8.65 -6.82 -7.77
CA LEU A 85 8.38 -7.62 -6.58
C LEU A 85 8.14 -9.09 -6.94
N ILE A 86 7.37 -9.37 -8.00
CA ILE A 86 7.16 -10.74 -8.50
C ILE A 86 8.49 -11.36 -8.95
N TYR A 87 9.29 -10.62 -9.71
CA TYR A 87 10.62 -11.07 -10.15
C TYR A 87 11.49 -11.45 -8.96
N TRP A 88 11.58 -10.57 -7.96
CA TRP A 88 12.38 -10.82 -6.76
C TRP A 88 11.90 -12.04 -5.97
N ILE A 89 10.59 -12.15 -5.71
CA ILE A 89 10.04 -13.31 -4.98
C ILE A 89 10.36 -14.61 -5.73
N ASN A 90 10.21 -14.61 -7.05
CA ASN A 90 10.49 -15.78 -7.88
C ASN A 90 11.97 -16.14 -7.88
N ASP A 91 12.86 -15.16 -7.96
CA ASP A 91 14.31 -15.39 -7.87
C ASP A 91 14.69 -15.96 -6.49
N GLU A 92 14.15 -15.38 -5.41
CA GLU A 92 14.38 -15.89 -4.07
C GLU A 92 13.76 -17.27 -3.84
N LEU A 93 12.60 -17.60 -4.40
CA LEU A 93 11.94 -18.88 -4.14
C LEU A 93 12.22 -19.95 -5.21
N ALA A 94 13.10 -19.67 -6.19
CA ALA A 94 13.44 -20.57 -7.28
C ALA A 94 13.92 -21.95 -6.80
N ASP A 95 14.79 -22.01 -5.78
CA ASP A 95 15.30 -23.28 -5.22
C ASP A 95 14.18 -24.16 -4.65
N LEU A 96 13.09 -23.54 -4.20
CA LEU A 96 11.94 -24.20 -3.59
C LEU A 96 10.87 -24.54 -4.63
N ARG A 97 11.11 -24.23 -5.91
CA ARG A 97 10.17 -24.44 -7.04
C ARG A 97 8.83 -23.74 -6.86
N ILE A 98 8.81 -22.63 -6.13
CA ILE A 98 7.63 -21.79 -5.97
C ILE A 98 7.66 -20.72 -7.06
N VAL A 99 6.51 -20.49 -7.70
CA VAL A 99 6.35 -19.48 -8.75
C VAL A 99 5.11 -18.65 -8.45
N VAL A 100 5.34 -17.36 -8.24
CA VAL A 100 4.32 -16.32 -8.08
C VAL A 100 4.05 -15.67 -9.43
N ARG A 101 2.77 -15.47 -9.74
CA ARG A 101 2.28 -14.80 -10.96
C ARG A 101 1.39 -13.61 -10.64
N ASN A 102 0.65 -13.67 -9.54
CA ASN A 102 -0.24 -12.60 -9.11
C ASN A 102 -0.13 -12.44 -7.59
N LEU A 103 0.30 -11.27 -7.14
CA LEU A 103 0.53 -11.01 -5.73
C LEU A 103 -0.73 -11.20 -4.87
N GLN A 104 -1.92 -10.82 -5.37
CA GLN A 104 -3.18 -10.97 -4.64
C GLN A 104 -3.62 -12.43 -4.55
N GLU A 105 -3.42 -13.22 -5.61
CA GLU A 105 -3.87 -14.62 -5.64
C GLU A 105 -2.88 -15.57 -4.98
N ASP A 106 -1.60 -15.25 -4.98
CA ASP A 106 -0.56 -16.17 -4.50
C ASP A 106 -0.11 -15.88 -3.06
N LEU A 107 -0.35 -14.68 -2.51
CA LEU A 107 0.10 -14.31 -1.16
C LEU A 107 -1.02 -14.19 -0.12
N TYR A 108 -2.30 -14.19 -0.51
CA TYR A 108 -3.41 -13.93 0.42
C TYR A 108 -3.55 -14.97 1.53
N ASP A 109 -3.12 -16.21 1.29
CA ASP A 109 -3.16 -17.30 2.28
C ASP A 109 -1.94 -17.30 3.22
N GLY A 110 -0.96 -16.45 2.96
CA GLY A 110 0.27 -16.31 3.74
C GLY A 110 1.33 -17.38 3.50
N GLN A 111 1.11 -18.39 2.66
CA GLN A 111 2.05 -19.49 2.47
C GLN A 111 3.34 -19.02 1.79
N VAL A 112 3.21 -18.26 0.69
CA VAL A 112 4.37 -17.69 -0.01
C VAL A 112 5.12 -16.71 0.90
N LEU A 113 4.39 -15.89 1.65
CA LEU A 113 4.95 -14.94 2.61
C LEU A 113 5.77 -15.64 3.69
N GLN A 114 5.25 -16.75 4.23
CA GLN A 114 5.94 -17.61 5.20
C GLN A 114 7.25 -18.17 4.61
N MET A 115 7.20 -18.75 3.41
CA MET A 115 8.40 -19.32 2.78
C MET A 115 9.46 -18.25 2.48
N LEU A 116 9.02 -17.07 2.07
CA LEU A 116 9.89 -15.94 1.80
C LEU A 116 10.59 -15.45 3.07
N ILE A 117 9.85 -15.21 4.16
CA ILE A 117 10.47 -14.73 5.41
C ILE A 117 11.40 -15.78 6.04
N GLU A 118 11.02 -17.06 5.99
CA GLU A 118 11.87 -18.16 6.47
C GLU A 118 13.18 -18.26 5.67
N LYS A 119 13.10 -18.08 4.34
CA LYS A 119 14.30 -18.03 3.50
C LYS A 119 15.16 -16.82 3.84
N LEU A 120 14.60 -15.63 3.82
CA LEU A 120 15.35 -14.37 3.94
C LEU A 120 16.03 -14.23 5.31
N ALA A 121 15.37 -14.69 6.37
CA ALA A 121 15.94 -14.70 7.71
C ALA A 121 17.02 -15.79 7.91
N GLY A 122 17.33 -16.59 6.88
CA GLY A 122 18.31 -17.69 6.99
C GLY A 122 17.82 -18.83 7.89
N ILE A 123 16.51 -18.93 8.11
CA ILE A 123 15.87 -19.94 8.99
C ILE A 123 15.71 -21.29 8.26
N ARG A 124 16.12 -21.38 6.98
CA ARG A 124 15.87 -22.51 6.08
C ARG A 124 16.09 -23.89 6.71
N VAL A 125 15.00 -24.66 6.69
CA VAL A 125 14.99 -26.14 6.63
C VAL A 125 15.70 -26.80 7.82
N SER A 126 15.42 -26.29 9.02
CA SER A 126 15.47 -27.15 10.18
C SER A 126 14.16 -27.02 10.93
N LEU A 127 13.14 -27.66 10.37
CA LEU A 127 12.00 -28.16 11.14
C LEU A 127 12.47 -28.95 12.39
N PHE A 128 13.75 -29.36 12.45
CA PHE A 128 14.40 -29.97 13.61
C PHE A 128 15.28 -29.04 14.47
N ALA A 129 16.00 -28.04 13.93
CA ALA A 129 16.85 -27.13 14.74
C ALA A 129 16.10 -25.86 15.21
N GLY A 130 15.05 -25.42 14.50
CA GLY A 130 14.08 -24.46 15.03
C GLY A 130 13.32 -25.05 16.23
N LEU A 131 13.19 -26.38 16.29
CA LEU A 131 12.69 -27.12 17.44
C LEU A 131 13.61 -27.02 18.67
N LEU A 132 14.88 -26.64 18.50
CA LEU A 132 15.86 -26.54 19.59
C LEU A 132 16.08 -25.09 20.06
N LEU A 133 16.00 -24.10 19.16
CA LEU A 133 16.15 -22.67 19.52
C LEU A 133 14.83 -21.94 19.81
N TRP A 134 13.70 -22.42 19.27
CA TRP A 134 12.34 -21.93 19.55
C TRP A 134 11.46 -23.01 20.19
N GLY A 135 12.09 -23.99 20.84
CA GLY A 135 11.52 -25.29 21.22
C GLY A 135 10.40 -25.32 22.25
N LEU A 136 9.88 -24.18 22.72
CA LEU A 136 8.77 -24.15 23.68
C LEU A 136 7.63 -23.25 23.21
N GLU A 137 7.92 -22.10 22.61
CA GLU A 137 6.90 -21.17 22.16
C GLU A 137 6.26 -21.64 20.84
N TRP A 138 7.04 -22.22 19.94
CA TRP A 138 6.53 -22.80 18.69
C TRP A 138 5.81 -24.13 18.91
N LEU A 139 6.23 -24.93 19.90
CA LEU A 139 5.51 -26.15 20.30
C LEU A 139 4.18 -25.80 20.99
N LYS A 140 4.11 -24.68 21.70
CA LYS A 140 2.87 -24.15 22.28
C LYS A 140 1.94 -23.56 21.23
N ILE A 141 2.48 -22.96 20.17
CA ILE A 141 1.71 -22.53 19.00
C ILE A 141 1.19 -23.76 18.23
N ARG A 142 2.05 -24.74 17.88
CA ARG A 142 1.60 -25.99 17.24
C ARG A 142 0.71 -26.86 18.14
N GLY A 143 0.83 -26.79 19.47
CA GLY A 143 0.00 -27.53 20.42
C GLY A 143 -1.32 -26.86 20.78
N ALA A 144 -1.41 -25.53 20.66
CA ALA A 144 -2.68 -24.79 20.68
C ALA A 144 -3.41 -24.90 19.32
N ILE A 145 -2.67 -25.23 18.27
CA ILE A 145 -3.19 -25.61 16.97
C ILE A 145 -3.46 -27.12 17.02
N GLU A 146 -4.54 -27.56 17.70
CA GLU A 146 -5.22 -28.80 17.34
C GLU A 146 -5.90 -28.63 15.98
N VAL A 147 -5.11 -28.29 14.99
CA VAL A 147 -5.61 -28.02 13.67
C VAL A 147 -4.75 -28.86 12.75
N PRO A 148 -5.31 -29.96 12.21
CA PRO A 148 -4.56 -30.87 11.36
C PRO A 148 -3.89 -30.06 10.26
N GLU A 149 -2.73 -30.54 9.81
CA GLU A 149 -1.80 -29.98 8.81
C GLU A 149 -2.45 -29.62 7.44
N VAL A 150 -3.77 -29.78 7.38
CA VAL A 150 -4.75 -29.48 6.33
C VAL A 150 -5.94 -28.71 6.94
N THR A 151 -5.71 -27.54 7.55
CA THR A 151 -6.86 -26.74 8.00
C THR A 151 -7.56 -26.12 6.81
N GLN A 152 -8.66 -26.75 6.42
CA GLN A 152 -9.56 -26.26 5.37
C GLN A 152 -10.48 -25.14 5.87
N SER A 153 -10.47 -24.79 7.16
CA SER A 153 -11.30 -23.73 7.71
C SER A 153 -10.65 -22.36 7.53
N GLU A 154 -11.48 -21.40 7.12
CA GLU A 154 -11.10 -20.00 6.91
C GLU A 154 -10.47 -19.39 8.18
N GLU A 155 -11.01 -19.71 9.36
CA GLU A 155 -10.49 -19.25 10.65
C GLU A 155 -9.07 -19.75 10.95
N GLY A 156 -8.75 -20.99 10.57
CA GLY A 156 -7.42 -21.55 10.77
C GLY A 156 -6.38 -20.91 9.86
N GLN A 157 -6.75 -20.65 8.60
CA GLN A 157 -5.91 -19.94 7.65
C GLN A 157 -5.63 -18.50 8.10
N LYS A 158 -6.66 -17.78 8.57
CA LYS A 158 -6.50 -16.43 9.13
C LYS A 158 -5.57 -16.40 10.35
N LYS A 159 -5.73 -17.34 11.30
CA LYS A 159 -4.83 -17.44 12.46
C LYS A 159 -3.38 -17.73 12.07
N LYS A 160 -3.17 -18.58 11.06
CA LYS A 160 -1.84 -18.87 10.54
C LYS A 160 -1.22 -17.63 9.90
N LEU A 161 -1.98 -16.93 9.04
CA LEU A 161 -1.52 -15.70 8.40
C LEU A 161 -1.20 -14.62 9.43
N ASP A 162 -2.01 -14.47 10.48
CA ASP A 162 -1.75 -13.54 11.58
C ASP A 162 -0.38 -13.80 12.24
N LEU A 163 -0.06 -15.07 12.52
CA LEU A 163 1.26 -15.43 13.04
C LEU A 163 2.39 -15.07 12.08
N VAL A 164 2.20 -15.31 10.77
CA VAL A 164 3.19 -14.98 9.73
C VAL A 164 3.42 -13.47 9.68
N VAL A 165 2.34 -12.68 9.65
CA VAL A 165 2.42 -11.21 9.63
C VAL A 165 3.07 -10.68 10.91
N GLN A 166 2.71 -11.21 12.08
CA GLN A 166 3.38 -10.85 13.33
C GLN A 166 4.88 -11.17 13.30
N THR A 167 5.26 -12.30 12.69
CA THR A 167 6.66 -12.69 12.54
C THR A 167 7.41 -11.72 11.65
N VAL A 168 6.83 -11.34 10.51
CA VAL A 168 7.38 -10.32 9.62
C VAL A 168 7.54 -8.99 10.36
N ASN A 169 6.51 -8.55 11.09
CA ASN A 169 6.55 -7.29 11.85
C ASN A 169 7.66 -7.29 12.91
N ARG A 170 7.89 -8.42 13.60
CA ARG A 170 9.00 -8.55 14.57
C ARG A 170 10.37 -8.48 13.89
N ILE A 171 10.53 -9.15 12.74
CA ILE A 171 11.82 -9.19 12.04
C ILE A 171 12.11 -7.84 11.38
N VAL A 172 11.19 -7.37 10.53
CA VAL A 172 11.34 -6.13 9.78
C VAL A 172 11.39 -4.91 10.71
N SER A 173 10.67 -4.97 11.84
CA SER A 173 10.57 -3.91 12.84
C SER A 173 10.32 -2.53 12.20
N PRO A 174 9.16 -2.33 11.55
CA PRO A 174 8.85 -1.10 10.84
C PRO A 174 8.90 0.11 11.79
N THR A 175 9.48 1.22 11.31
CA THR A 175 9.68 2.46 12.10
C THR A 175 8.35 3.12 12.46
N GLU A 176 7.36 3.00 11.58
CA GLU A 176 5.99 3.46 11.78
C GLU A 176 5.06 2.27 11.98
N GLN A 177 3.83 2.54 12.45
CA GLN A 177 2.82 1.51 12.55
C GLN A 177 2.58 0.87 11.17
N PRO A 178 2.64 -0.46 11.06
CA PRO A 178 2.44 -1.15 9.79
C PRO A 178 1.03 -0.87 9.26
N LYS A 179 0.93 -0.45 7.99
CA LYS A 179 -0.34 -0.21 7.29
C LYS A 179 -0.91 -1.49 6.64
N TRP A 180 -0.45 -2.63 7.12
CA TRP A 180 -0.83 -3.98 6.72
C TRP A 180 -1.12 -4.82 7.96
N ASP A 181 -2.07 -5.72 7.83
CA ASP A 181 -2.39 -6.77 8.79
C ASP A 181 -2.83 -8.04 8.04
N ALA A 182 -3.11 -9.10 8.80
CA ALA A 182 -3.54 -10.37 8.21
C ALA A 182 -4.93 -10.28 7.55
N GLU A 183 -5.81 -9.40 8.02
CA GLU A 183 -7.15 -9.25 7.45
C GLU A 183 -7.10 -8.59 6.06
N LEU A 184 -6.29 -7.54 5.93
CA LEU A 184 -6.02 -6.85 4.67
C LEU A 184 -5.33 -7.79 3.67
N ILE A 185 -4.33 -8.57 4.10
CA ILE A 185 -3.66 -9.53 3.21
C ILE A 185 -4.62 -10.64 2.77
N HIS A 186 -5.40 -11.20 3.71
CA HIS A 186 -6.39 -12.25 3.40
C HIS A 186 -7.52 -11.76 2.48
N SER A 187 -7.94 -10.49 2.64
CA SER A 187 -8.91 -9.84 1.75
C SER A 187 -8.32 -9.41 0.40
N LYS A 188 -7.11 -9.86 0.07
CA LYS A 188 -6.41 -9.60 -1.19
C LYS A 188 -6.13 -8.12 -1.43
N ASP A 189 -5.92 -7.37 -0.36
CA ASP A 189 -5.55 -5.97 -0.47
C ASP A 189 -4.11 -5.84 -1.01
N ILE A 190 -4.03 -5.50 -2.29
CA ILE A 190 -2.76 -5.35 -3.00
C ILE A 190 -1.86 -4.26 -2.40
N VAL A 191 -2.43 -3.22 -1.79
CA VAL A 191 -1.64 -2.16 -1.15
C VAL A 191 -0.96 -2.71 0.10
N ALA A 192 -1.69 -3.43 0.97
CA ALA A 192 -1.08 -4.10 2.13
C ALA A 192 -0.01 -5.11 1.69
N ILE A 193 -0.31 -5.93 0.68
CA ILE A 193 0.62 -6.95 0.16
C ILE A 193 1.90 -6.29 -0.37
N ILE A 194 1.79 -5.19 -1.12
CA ILE A 194 2.97 -4.48 -1.63
C ILE A 194 3.75 -3.82 -0.49
N GLN A 195 3.08 -3.21 0.49
CA GLN A 195 3.76 -2.55 1.62
C GLN A 195 4.58 -3.53 2.46
N ILE A 196 4.03 -4.71 2.80
CA ILE A 196 4.78 -5.72 3.55
C ILE A 196 5.96 -6.27 2.73
N LEU A 197 5.81 -6.45 1.41
CA LEU A 197 6.89 -6.86 0.52
C LEU A 197 7.99 -5.81 0.42
N ILE A 198 7.64 -4.53 0.26
CA ILE A 198 8.60 -3.41 0.26
C ILE A 198 9.37 -3.38 1.58
N ALA A 199 8.67 -3.54 2.70
CA ALA A 199 9.29 -3.54 4.02
C ALA A 199 10.33 -4.67 4.15
N MET A 200 10.03 -5.87 3.62
CA MET A 200 11.01 -6.96 3.55
C MET A 200 12.16 -6.68 2.59
N VAL A 201 11.88 -6.15 1.39
CA VAL A 201 12.92 -5.76 0.42
C VAL A 201 13.93 -4.80 1.05
N LEU A 202 13.44 -3.78 1.75
CA LEU A 202 14.29 -2.78 2.40
C LEU A 202 15.05 -3.37 3.58
N HIS A 203 14.38 -4.15 4.45
CA HIS A 203 14.99 -4.75 5.63
C HIS A 203 16.11 -5.73 5.27
N PHE A 204 15.86 -6.63 4.33
CA PHE A 204 16.82 -7.65 3.90
C PHE A 204 17.78 -7.17 2.81
N ARG A 205 17.66 -5.89 2.39
CA ARG A 205 18.44 -5.28 1.31
C ARG A 205 18.44 -6.17 0.07
N ALA A 206 17.25 -6.52 -0.40
CA ALA A 206 17.11 -7.36 -1.59
C ALA A 206 17.87 -6.75 -2.79
N PRO A 207 18.45 -7.57 -3.69
CA PRO A 207 19.23 -7.09 -4.83
C PRO A 207 18.33 -6.57 -5.97
N ILE A 208 17.34 -5.74 -5.64
CA ILE A 208 16.45 -5.06 -6.57
C ILE A 208 16.38 -3.58 -6.23
N ARG A 209 16.23 -2.73 -7.24
CA ARG A 209 15.98 -1.31 -7.05
C ARG A 209 14.49 -1.04 -7.24
N LEU A 210 13.84 -0.48 -6.21
CA LEU A 210 12.42 -0.15 -6.31
C LEU A 210 12.27 1.18 -7.06
N PRO A 211 11.23 1.34 -7.89
CA PRO A 211 10.93 2.62 -8.53
C PRO A 211 10.63 3.68 -7.48
N GLU A 212 11.14 4.89 -7.67
CA GLU A 212 11.02 5.98 -6.70
C GLU A 212 9.70 6.76 -6.85
N HIS A 213 9.19 7.23 -5.71
CA HIS A 213 8.00 8.09 -5.60
C HIS A 213 6.73 7.46 -6.19
N VAL A 214 6.55 6.15 -5.99
CA VAL A 214 5.30 5.47 -6.36
C VAL A 214 4.24 5.82 -5.31
N SER A 215 3.14 6.40 -5.75
CA SER A 215 1.96 6.67 -4.91
C SER A 215 0.71 6.15 -5.59
N VAL A 216 -0.21 5.61 -4.82
CA VAL A 216 -1.45 5.03 -5.33
C VAL A 216 -2.66 5.71 -4.70
N LYS A 217 -3.61 6.11 -5.55
CA LYS A 217 -4.91 6.60 -5.10
C LYS A 217 -5.87 5.41 -4.98
N MET A 218 -6.52 5.29 -3.84
CA MET A 218 -7.48 4.24 -3.53
C MET A 218 -8.74 4.82 -2.91
N LEU A 219 -9.86 4.12 -3.10
CA LEU A 219 -11.09 4.36 -2.35
C LEU A 219 -11.08 3.47 -1.11
N VAL A 220 -11.19 4.08 0.05
CA VAL A 220 -11.42 3.37 1.30
C VAL A 220 -12.91 3.43 1.59
N ALA A 221 -13.55 2.26 1.66
CA ALA A 221 -14.95 2.15 2.05
C ALA A 221 -15.04 1.43 3.40
N SER A 222 -15.77 2.02 4.34
CA SER A 222 -16.02 1.46 5.66
C SER A 222 -17.51 1.54 6.00
N LYS A 223 -17.98 0.61 6.84
CA LYS A 223 -19.36 0.64 7.34
C LYS A 223 -19.35 0.61 8.85
N HIS A 224 -19.86 1.67 9.46
CA HIS A 224 -19.93 1.82 10.92
C HIS A 224 -21.32 2.26 11.34
N GLN A 225 -21.94 1.56 12.29
CA GLN A 225 -23.29 1.85 12.80
C GLN A 225 -24.33 2.03 11.69
N GLY A 226 -24.31 1.13 10.71
CA GLY A 226 -25.23 1.17 9.55
C GLY A 226 -24.93 2.27 8.52
N HIS A 227 -24.00 3.18 8.77
CA HIS A 227 -23.60 4.24 7.83
C HIS A 227 -22.36 3.80 7.05
N SER A 228 -22.48 3.78 5.72
CA SER A 228 -21.34 3.54 4.83
C SER A 228 -20.63 4.86 4.55
N ARG A 229 -19.36 4.95 4.91
CA ARG A 229 -18.48 6.07 4.57
C ARG A 229 -17.49 5.61 3.51
N SER A 230 -17.20 6.48 2.55
CA SER A 230 -16.17 6.22 1.55
C SER A 230 -15.34 7.47 1.31
N GLU A 231 -14.02 7.31 1.27
CA GLU A 231 -13.11 8.42 1.03
C GLU A 231 -11.95 8.01 0.13
N PHE A 232 -11.50 8.94 -0.71
CA PHE A 232 -10.31 8.71 -1.52
C PHE A 232 -9.05 9.05 -0.71
N ILE A 233 -8.16 8.07 -0.59
CA ILE A 233 -6.87 8.22 0.08
C ILE A 233 -5.76 7.99 -0.94
N THR A 234 -4.71 8.79 -0.87
CA THR A 234 -3.47 8.56 -1.61
C THR A 234 -2.40 8.05 -0.65
N GLU A 235 -1.89 6.85 -0.90
CA GLU A 235 -0.79 6.25 -0.13
C GLU A 235 0.50 6.27 -0.94
N GLN A 236 1.59 6.68 -0.29
CA GLN A 236 2.91 6.63 -0.86
C GLN A 236 3.54 5.26 -0.55
N LEU A 237 3.86 4.50 -1.60
CA LEU A 237 4.43 3.16 -1.49
C LEU A 237 5.96 3.19 -1.43
N THR A 238 6.58 4.06 -2.22
CA THR A 238 8.04 4.20 -2.26
C THR A 238 8.46 5.66 -2.14
N THR A 239 9.58 5.87 -1.48
CA THR A 239 10.28 7.15 -1.36
C THR A 239 11.61 7.06 -2.09
N THR A 240 12.47 8.08 -1.95
CA THR A 240 13.85 8.01 -2.42
C THR A 240 14.58 6.92 -1.63
N GLN A 241 15.07 5.90 -2.34
CA GLN A 241 15.99 4.95 -1.73
C GLN A 241 17.35 5.65 -1.57
N GLY A 242 17.79 5.85 -0.32
CA GLY A 242 19.20 6.19 -0.07
C GLY A 242 20.10 5.07 -0.62
N GLU A 243 21.41 5.30 -0.72
CA GLU A 243 22.44 4.32 -1.15
C GLU A 243 22.58 3.11 -0.19
N LEU A 244 21.46 2.51 0.25
CA LEU A 244 21.43 1.20 0.85
C LEU A 244 21.67 0.20 -0.26
N GLY A 245 22.96 -0.08 -0.43
CA GLY A 245 23.55 -0.89 -1.48
C GLY A 245 22.76 -2.17 -1.77
N LEU A 246 22.67 -2.45 -3.07
CA LEU A 246 22.38 -3.77 -3.62
C LEU A 246 23.16 -4.80 -2.81
N LYS A 247 22.51 -5.91 -2.45
CA LYS A 247 23.14 -7.02 -1.74
C LYS A 247 24.45 -7.42 -2.43
N GLY A 248 25.55 -7.03 -1.81
CA GLY A 248 26.92 -7.39 -2.13
C GLY A 248 27.74 -7.07 -0.89
N GLU A 249 28.72 -7.91 -0.55
CA GLU A 249 29.78 -7.46 0.35
C GLU A 249 30.32 -6.15 -0.22
N ARG A 250 30.53 -5.14 0.63
CA ARG A 250 31.14 -3.87 0.20
C ARG A 250 32.38 -4.20 -0.61
N ASP A 251 32.32 -4.00 -1.90
CA ASP A 251 33.40 -4.38 -2.77
C ASP A 251 34.43 -3.24 -2.84
N ALA A 252 35.53 -3.48 -3.54
CA ALA A 252 36.56 -2.47 -3.68
C ALA A 252 36.06 -1.21 -4.42
N PHE A 253 35.00 -1.32 -5.23
CA PHE A 253 34.38 -0.20 -5.93
C PHE A 253 33.52 0.65 -4.99
N ASP A 254 32.80 0.06 -4.04
CA ASP A 254 32.03 0.81 -3.05
C ASP A 254 32.94 1.74 -2.21
N THR A 255 34.10 1.21 -1.79
CA THR A 255 35.10 2.03 -1.07
C THR A 255 35.73 3.10 -1.98
N LEU A 256 35.87 2.80 -3.28
CA LEU A 256 36.38 3.74 -4.27
C LEU A 256 35.38 4.88 -4.54
N PHE A 257 34.08 4.57 -4.57
CA PHE A 257 33.01 5.57 -4.74
C PHE A 257 32.91 6.49 -3.52
N ASP A 258 32.95 5.92 -2.31
CA ASP A 258 32.83 6.68 -1.06
C ASP A 258 34.04 7.60 -0.79
N TYR A 259 35.26 7.14 -1.09
CA TYR A 259 36.49 7.79 -0.61
C TYR A 259 37.50 8.12 -1.71
N GLY A 260 37.24 7.76 -2.96
CA GLY A 260 38.18 7.94 -4.08
C GLY A 260 37.54 8.39 -5.41
N PRO A 261 36.65 9.40 -5.43
CA PRO A 261 36.02 9.87 -6.68
C PRO A 261 37.04 10.29 -7.74
N ASP A 262 38.19 10.83 -7.33
CA ASP A 262 39.28 11.20 -8.25
C ASP A 262 39.93 9.97 -8.92
N LYS A 263 39.93 8.83 -8.23
CA LYS A 263 40.47 7.56 -8.76
C LYS A 263 39.46 6.87 -9.68
N LEU A 264 38.18 7.20 -9.59
CA LEU A 264 37.14 6.64 -10.45
C LEU A 264 37.36 6.99 -11.92
N ALA A 265 37.76 8.24 -12.20
CA ALA A 265 38.10 8.69 -13.55
C ALA A 265 39.25 7.85 -14.13
N HIS A 266 40.30 7.58 -13.33
CA HIS A 266 41.43 6.75 -13.74
C HIS A 266 41.05 5.29 -13.98
N VAL A 267 40.18 4.72 -13.15
CA VAL A 267 39.66 3.36 -13.33
C VAL A 267 38.84 3.25 -14.61
N LYS A 268 37.97 4.24 -14.89
CA LYS A 268 37.19 4.31 -16.12
C LYS A 268 38.10 4.33 -17.35
N THR A 269 39.11 5.19 -17.38
CA THR A 269 40.07 5.26 -18.50
C THR A 269 40.86 3.96 -18.67
N SER A 270 41.23 3.31 -17.56
CA SER A 270 41.99 2.05 -17.59
C SER A 270 41.15 0.87 -18.09
N LEU A 271 39.88 0.79 -17.70
CA LEU A 271 38.92 -0.20 -18.21
C LEU A 271 38.63 0.00 -19.69
N LEU A 272 38.50 1.25 -20.15
CA LEU A 272 38.33 1.59 -21.56
C LEU A 272 39.55 1.16 -22.39
N ALA A 273 40.76 1.46 -21.90
CA ALA A 273 42.00 1.04 -22.54
C ALA A 273 42.17 -0.48 -22.56
N PHE A 274 41.80 -1.17 -21.47
CA PHE A 274 41.82 -2.63 -21.39
C PHE A 274 40.84 -3.25 -22.39
N SER A 275 39.58 -2.82 -22.39
CA SER A 275 38.56 -3.31 -23.32
C SER A 275 38.98 -3.09 -24.76
N ASN A 276 39.46 -1.89 -25.12
CA ASN A 276 39.93 -1.59 -26.48
C ASN A 276 41.18 -2.40 -26.86
N LYS A 277 42.09 -2.69 -25.92
CA LYS A 277 43.24 -3.57 -26.19
C LYS A 277 42.81 -4.99 -26.59
N HIS A 278 41.71 -5.49 -26.04
CA HIS A 278 41.20 -6.83 -26.33
C HIS A 278 40.23 -6.84 -27.52
N LEU A 279 39.38 -5.83 -27.65
CA LEU A 279 38.36 -5.72 -28.72
C LEU A 279 38.94 -5.25 -30.05
N ASN A 280 40.04 -4.49 -30.06
CA ASN A 280 40.75 -4.14 -31.30
C ASN A 280 41.31 -5.37 -32.03
N LYS A 281 41.52 -6.50 -31.33
CA LYS A 281 41.93 -7.76 -31.98
C LYS A 281 40.84 -8.33 -32.89
N ILE A 282 39.60 -7.87 -32.73
CA ILE A 282 38.43 -8.26 -33.53
C ILE A 282 37.78 -7.02 -34.20
N ASN A 283 38.54 -5.93 -34.39
CA ASN A 283 38.09 -4.68 -35.02
C ASN A 283 36.86 -4.01 -34.37
N LEU A 284 36.74 -4.09 -33.05
CA LEU A 284 35.70 -3.39 -32.27
C LEU A 284 36.34 -2.39 -31.30
N GLU A 285 35.76 -1.20 -31.17
CA GLU A 285 36.17 -0.14 -30.26
C GLU A 285 35.00 0.28 -29.37
N VAL A 286 35.27 0.42 -28.08
CA VAL A 286 34.37 0.97 -27.05
C VAL A 286 34.80 2.42 -26.80
N ARG A 287 33.83 3.34 -26.73
CA ARG A 287 34.03 4.77 -26.45
C ARG A 287 33.32 5.19 -25.18
#